data_AF-A0A392V3C5-F1
#
_entry.id   AF-A0A392V3C5-F1
#
_cell.length_a   1.000
_cell.length_b   1.000
_cell.length_c   1.000
_cell.angle_alpha   90.00
_cell.angle_beta   90.00
_cell.angle_gamma   90.00
#
_symmetry.space_group_name_H-M   'P 1'
#
loop_
_entity.id
_entity.type
_entity.pdbx_description
1 polymer ?
#
loop_
_entity_poly.entity_id
_entity_poly.type
_entity_poly.pdbx_seq_one_letter_code
_entity_poly.pdbx_strand_id
1 'polypeptide(L)' 'KLKDKEPGTEKIYRPIPDGDFEVIPLGDDPSKGIKIGTGLPDLVRKQLETCLKGNAELFAWSAAEMPGIDPEVA' A
#
# COMPACT_ATOMS: atom_id res chain seq x y z
N LYS A 1 -5.36 40.88 -15.90
CA LYS A 1 -6.44 39.90 -16.15
C LYS A 1 -6.05 38.62 -15.42
N LEU A 2 -6.70 38.34 -14.29
CA LEU A 2 -6.52 37.10 -13.54
C LEU A 2 -7.12 35.99 -14.39
N LYS A 3 -6.30 35.04 -14.82
CA LYS A 3 -6.73 33.88 -15.61
C LYS A 3 -6.96 32.78 -14.59
N ASP A 4 -8.23 32.41 -14.41
CA ASP A 4 -8.66 31.24 -13.63
C ASP A 4 -7.72 30.08 -13.87
N LYS A 5 -6.98 29.69 -12.82
CA LYS A 5 -6.16 28.49 -12.81
C LYS A 5 -7.04 27.43 -12.14
N GLU A 6 -7.54 26.47 -12.90
CA GLU A 6 -8.31 25.35 -12.35
C GLU A 6 -7.54 24.72 -11.17
N PRO A 7 -8.14 24.66 -9.96
CA PRO A 7 -7.52 24.01 -8.83
C PRO A 7 -7.61 22.50 -9.04
N GLY A 8 -6.49 21.84 -9.38
CA GLY A 8 -6.46 20.37 -9.39
C GLY A 8 -5.42 19.67 -10.26
N THR A 9 -4.63 20.38 -11.06
CA THR A 9 -3.68 19.74 -12.01
C THR A 9 -2.20 19.92 -11.68
N GLU A 10 -1.85 20.29 -10.45
CA GLU A 10 -0.48 20.08 -9.99
C GLU A 10 -0.26 18.58 -9.83
N LYS A 11 0.44 17.99 -10.81
CA LYS A 11 0.91 16.61 -10.76
C LYS A 11 1.85 16.51 -9.55
N ILE A 12 1.30 16.12 -8.41
CA ILE A 12 2.08 15.85 -7.20
C ILE A 12 3.04 14.73 -7.57
N TYR A 13 4.33 15.06 -7.69
CA TYR A 13 5.35 14.06 -7.95
C TYR A 13 5.41 13.12 -6.75
N ARG A 14 4.85 11.93 -6.90
CA ARG A 14 5.00 10.85 -5.91
C ARG A 14 6.31 10.15 -6.24
N PRO A 15 7.39 10.36 -5.46
CA PRO A 15 8.65 9.66 -5.72
C PRO A 15 8.39 8.16 -5.66
N ILE A 16 8.83 7.46 -6.71
CA ILE A 16 8.81 6.00 -6.73
C ILE A 16 10.00 5.57 -5.87
N PRO A 17 9.80 4.73 -4.84
CA PRO A 17 10.91 4.15 -4.09
C PRO A 17 11.84 3.42 -5.05
N ASP A 18 13.13 3.74 -4.98
CA ASP A 18 14.16 3.00 -5.72
C ASP A 18 14.41 1.65 -5.04
N GLY A 19 14.69 0.62 -5.84
CA GLY A 19 14.99 -0.74 -5.37
C GLY A 19 13.91 -1.80 -5.63
N ASP A 20 14.36 -3.05 -5.67
CA ASP A 20 13.50 -4.21 -5.92
C ASP A 20 12.68 -4.61 -4.70
N PHE A 21 11.53 -5.21 -4.96
CA PHE A 21 10.64 -5.75 -3.94
C PHE A 21 10.06 -7.10 -4.37
N GLU A 22 9.67 -7.88 -3.37
CA GLU A 22 8.90 -9.11 -3.56
C GLU A 22 7.47 -8.91 -3.06
N VAL A 23 6.52 -9.53 -3.75
CA VAL A 23 5.12 -9.58 -3.30
C VAL A 23 4.93 -10.83 -2.46
N ILE A 24 4.55 -10.65 -1.20
CA ILE A 24 4.28 -11.75 -0.26
C ILE A 24 2.78 -11.79 0.02
N PRO A 25 2.10 -12.94 -0.15
CA PRO A 25 0.68 -13.07 0.17
C PRO A 25 0.46 -13.00 1.69
N LEU A 26 -0.59 -12.27 2.08
CA LEU A 26 -0.99 -12.04 3.46
C LEU A 26 -2.29 -12.79 3.76
N GLY A 27 -2.19 -14.12 3.85
CA GLY A 27 -3.33 -15.02 4.08
C GLY A 27 -3.59 -15.94 2.87
N ASP A 28 -4.83 -16.44 2.78
CA ASP A 28 -5.23 -17.43 1.76
C ASP A 28 -5.49 -16.83 0.37
N ASP A 29 -5.84 -15.54 0.31
CA ASP A 29 -6.14 -14.85 -0.94
C ASP A 29 -4.85 -14.33 -1.60
N PRO A 30 -4.45 -14.84 -2.78
CA PRO A 30 -3.24 -14.40 -3.46
C PRO A 30 -3.31 -12.95 -3.98
N SER A 31 -4.51 -12.35 -4.04
CA SER A 31 -4.67 -10.92 -4.39
C SER A 31 -4.32 -9.98 -3.22
N LYS A 32 -4.34 -10.50 -1.98
CA LYS A 32 -4.06 -9.77 -0.74
C LYS A 32 -2.56 -9.82 -0.41
N GLY A 33 -1.76 -9.25 -1.30
CA GLY A 33 -0.30 -9.24 -1.22
C GLY A 33 0.30 -7.93 -0.73
N ILE A 34 1.40 -8.01 0.01
CA ILE A 34 2.23 -6.87 0.44
C ILE A 34 3.56 -6.84 -0.31
N LYS A 35 4.10 -5.64 -0.57
CA LYS A 35 5.42 -5.47 -1.19
C LYS A 35 6.48 -5.26 -0.11
N ILE A 36 7.49 -6.13 -0.07
CA ILE A 36 8.62 -6.03 0.85
C ILE A 36 9.90 -5.82 0.03
N GLY A 37 10.69 -4.81 0.37
CA GLY A 37 11.97 -4.54 -0.30
C GLY A 37 12.99 -5.66 -0.10
N THR A 38 13.72 -6.01 -1.16
CA THR A 38 14.71 -7.12 -1.16
C THR A 38 16.00 -6.79 -0.42
N GLY A 39 16.25 -5.51 -0.10
CA GLY A 39 17.44 -5.06 0.62
C GLY A 39 17.44 -5.35 2.13
N LEU A 40 16.40 -5.98 2.67
CA LEU A 40 16.31 -6.31 4.10
C LEU A 40 17.17 -7.54 4.44
N PRO A 41 17.90 -7.53 5.57
CA PRO A 41 18.56 -8.74 6.08
C PRO A 41 17.55 -9.87 6.31
N ASP A 42 17.92 -11.11 6.01
CA ASP A 42 17.01 -12.27 6.05
C ASP A 42 16.24 -12.41 7.37
N LEU A 43 16.91 -12.17 8.50
CA LEU A 43 16.28 -12.25 9.82
C LEU A 43 15.20 -11.19 9.99
N VAL A 44 15.48 -9.95 9.58
CA VAL A 44 14.54 -8.82 9.65
C VAL A 44 13.37 -9.08 8.72
N ARG A 45 13.64 -9.56 7.50
CA ARG A 45 12.62 -9.92 6.52
C ARG A 45 11.67 -10.98 7.09
N LYS A 46 12.18 -12.08 7.65
CA LYS A 46 11.36 -13.16 8.22
C LYS A 46 10.52 -12.69 9.40
N GLN A 47 11.09 -11.88 10.29
CA GLN A 47 10.35 -11.30 11.42
C GLN A 47 9.23 -10.38 10.94
N LEU A 48 9.51 -9.53 9.94
CA LEU A 48 8.53 -8.65 9.32
C LEU A 48 7.39 -9.44 8.67
N GLU A 49 7.71 -10.45 7.86
CA GLU A 49 6.70 -11.32 7.24
C GLU A 49 5.81 -12.01 8.28
N THR A 50 6.40 -12.49 9.39
CA THR A 50 5.66 -13.16 10.46
C THR A 50 4.72 -12.18 11.16
N CYS A 51 5.22 -10.99 11.48
CA CYS A 51 4.42 -9.93 12.10
C CYS A 51 3.24 -9.53 11.21
N LEU A 52 3.47 -9.28 9.92
CA LEU A 52 2.42 -8.86 9.00
C LEU A 52 1.38 -9.97 8.79
N LYS A 53 1.81 -11.23 8.61
CA LYS A 53 0.90 -12.37 8.44
C LYS A 53 0.04 -12.62 9.68
N GLY A 54 0.59 -12.41 10.87
CA GLY A 54 -0.16 -12.54 12.13
C GLY A 54 -1.16 -11.41 12.40
N ASN A 55 -1.21 -10.39 11.54
CA ASN A 55 -2.12 -9.25 11.63
C ASN A 55 -2.91 -9.05 10.33
N ALA A 56 -3.10 -10.11 9.53
CA ALA A 56 -3.66 -10.01 8.18
C ALA A 56 -5.08 -9.41 8.17
N GLU A 57 -5.84 -9.65 9.23
CA GLU A 57 -7.18 -9.13 9.48
C GLU A 57 -7.23 -7.63 9.77
N LEU A 58 -6.10 -7.00 10.11
CA LEU A 58 -6.02 -5.55 10.35
C LEU A 58 -5.93 -4.74 9.05
N PHE A 59 -5.67 -5.39 7.91
CA PHE A 59 -5.54 -4.73 6.63
C PHE A 59 -6.89 -4.59 5.93
N ALA A 60 -7.23 -3.38 5.53
CA ALA A 60 -8.27 -3.11 4.55
C ALA A 60 -7.66 -3.13 3.14
N TRP A 61 -8.09 -4.10 2.33
CA TRP A 61 -7.68 -4.34 0.95
C TRP A 61 -8.51 -3.52 -0.04
N SER A 62 -9.63 -2.94 0.41
CA SER A 62 -10.42 -1.98 -0.34
C SER A 62 -10.99 -0.90 0.57
N ALA A 63 -11.40 0.23 0.00
CA ALA A 63 -12.06 1.29 0.76
C ALA A 63 -13.37 0.81 1.41
N ALA A 64 -14.06 -0.15 0.79
CA ALA A 64 -15.29 -0.73 1.35
C ALA A 64 -15.03 -1.50 2.67
N GLU A 65 -13.81 -1.97 2.92
CA GLU A 65 -13.42 -2.60 4.18
C GLU A 65 -13.04 -1.57 5.27
N MET A 66 -12.98 -0.26 4.94
CA MET A 66 -12.70 0.81 5.91
C MET A 66 -13.99 1.46 6.42
N PRO A 67 -14.34 1.31 7.71
CA PRO A 67 -15.54 1.93 8.26
C PRO A 67 -15.42 3.46 8.24
N GLY A 68 -16.43 4.13 7.69
CA GLY A 68 -16.50 5.59 7.61
C GLY A 68 -15.90 6.22 6.34
N ILE A 69 -15.38 5.40 5.41
CA ILE A 69 -15.03 5.87 4.05
C ILE A 69 -16.19 5.51 3.10
N ASP A 70 -16.62 6.49 2.30
CA ASP A 70 -17.63 6.26 1.27
C ASP A 70 -17.05 5.34 0.16
N PRO A 71 -17.68 4.20 -0.14
CA PRO A 71 -17.21 3.27 -1.17
C PRO A 71 -17.07 3.88 -2.57
N GLU A 72 -17.80 4.96 -2.89
CA GLU A 72 -17.77 5.60 -4.21
C GLU A 72 -16.62 6.62 -4.39
N VAL A 73 -15.88 6.94 -3.31
CA VAL A 73 -14.76 7.91 -3.34
C VAL A 73 -13.41 7.25 -3.69
N ALA A 74 -13.35 5.91 -3.71
CA ALA A 74 -12.13 5.12 -3.88
C ALA A 74 -11.64 4.98 -5.32
#